data_AF-A0A9D5P3R6-F1
#
_entry.id   AF-A0A9D5P3R6-F1
#
_cell.length_a   1.000
_cell.length_b   1.000
_cell.length_c   1.000
_cell.angle_alpha   90.00
_cell.angle_beta   90.00
_cell.angle_gamma   90.00
#
_symmetry.space_group_name_H-M   'P 1'
#
loop_
_entity.id
_entity.type
_entity.pdbx_description
1 polymer ?
#
loop_
_entity_poly.entity_id
_entity_poly.type
_entity_poly.pdbx_seq_one_letter_code
_entity_poly.pdbx_strand_id
1 'polypeptide(L)'
;MDIDKELEALFDDPLLTVSEEEKSFFDIPQDMRRVIAKKKADYVAQHKLCENFDDYKPLFARVHRELKQGLRSLVKITKTATLSEGRYYFVGGQMLLLEKIGELKKSSNFLPDARTRCIYENGTESDILLQTLRKGVVGDGYAVTELQSESERRFFGSSEITSEDNVTGYIYVLSSLSLNPAIKDVKHLYKIGFSTNSVEQRIANAENEPTYLMAPVKIQASYKVVNMNSQKFEDLIHQLLKPVQFQVSVFDDNGVEHQPQEWFVVPLPVVDVIIQKIVDGSIVGYTYNPKLECLEKRIVKEKSTFDTTGMKVLTLNIKKMYFDEIMKGTKDIEYRQLKQTTLNKYTYLDESDGKRYLRRYDAIRFFVGYHKDRESALVQVKDITYNAGAVEYHLGLILEVLNKS
;
A
#
# COMPACT_ATOMS: atom_id res chain seq x y z
N MET A 1 -8.73 54.05 -0.70
CA MET A 1 -9.88 53.50 0.04
C MET A 1 -9.31 52.92 1.31
N ASP A 2 -9.69 53.52 2.43
CA ASP A 2 -9.13 53.24 3.75
C ASP A 2 -10.07 52.23 4.41
N ILE A 3 -9.70 50.95 4.34
CA ILE A 3 -10.56 49.81 4.70
C ILE A 3 -11.00 49.89 6.17
N ASP A 4 -10.16 50.48 7.02
CA ASP A 4 -10.46 50.67 8.43
C ASP A 4 -11.62 51.67 8.64
N LYS A 5 -11.73 52.68 7.78
CA LYS A 5 -12.86 53.64 7.79
C LYS A 5 -14.17 53.04 7.27
N GLU A 6 -14.10 52.15 6.29
CA GLU A 6 -15.28 51.43 5.79
C GLU A 6 -15.78 50.38 6.80
N LEU A 7 -14.87 49.76 7.56
CA LEU A 7 -15.22 48.86 8.66
C LEU A 7 -15.83 49.60 9.84
N GLU A 8 -15.27 50.75 10.25
CA GLU A 8 -15.86 51.58 11.31
C GLU A 8 -17.28 52.04 10.94
N ALA A 9 -17.50 52.47 9.70
CA ALA A 9 -18.83 52.86 9.22
C ALA A 9 -19.85 51.70 9.16
N LEU A 10 -19.39 50.46 8.99
CA LEU A 10 -20.24 49.26 9.00
C LEU A 10 -20.64 48.85 10.43
N PHE A 11 -19.78 49.08 11.43
CA PHE A 11 -20.06 48.77 12.84
C PHE A 11 -20.86 49.85 13.57
N ASP A 12 -20.94 51.07 13.03
CA ASP A 12 -21.75 52.19 13.54
C ASP A 12 -23.20 52.21 12.99
N ASP A 13 -23.64 51.17 12.28
CA ASP A 13 -25.00 51.07 11.77
C ASP A 13 -26.01 50.85 12.93
N PRO A 14 -27.05 51.70 13.09
CA PRO A 14 -28.06 51.55 14.13
C PRO A 14 -28.92 50.27 14.02
N LEU A 15 -28.76 49.47 12.97
CA LEU A 15 -29.30 48.10 12.88
C LEU A 15 -28.44 47.03 13.58
N LEU A 16 -27.19 47.36 13.95
CA LEU A 16 -26.22 46.48 14.62
C LEU A 16 -26.02 46.82 16.11
N THR A 17 -26.77 47.78 16.67
CA THR A 17 -26.78 48.02 18.11
C THR A 17 -27.54 46.91 18.84
N VAL A 18 -26.80 45.85 19.17
CA VAL A 18 -27.25 44.69 19.93
C VAL A 18 -27.33 45.05 21.42
N SER A 19 -28.46 44.74 22.06
CA SER A 19 -28.70 44.97 23.49
C SER A 19 -27.74 44.15 24.38
N GLU A 20 -27.49 44.55 25.63
CA GLU A 20 -26.60 43.80 26.54
C GLU A 20 -27.06 42.35 26.79
N GLU A 21 -28.37 42.08 26.68
CA GLU A 21 -28.95 40.75 26.83
C GLU A 21 -28.61 39.82 25.65
N GLU A 22 -28.56 40.35 24.44
CA GLU A 22 -28.19 39.60 23.22
C GLU A 22 -26.68 39.34 23.11
N LYS A 23 -25.83 40.20 23.70
CA LYS A 23 -24.39 39.94 23.85
C LYS A 23 -24.11 38.71 24.72
N SER A 24 -24.96 38.43 25.70
CA SER A 24 -24.85 37.24 26.56
C SER A 24 -25.13 35.93 25.81
N PHE A 25 -25.79 35.99 24.65
CA PHE A 25 -26.05 34.81 23.80
C PHE A 25 -24.81 34.41 22.98
N PHE A 26 -23.88 35.35 22.75
CA PHE A 26 -22.58 35.10 22.13
C PHE A 26 -21.48 34.75 23.15
N ASP A 27 -21.80 34.79 24.45
CA ASP A 27 -20.87 34.35 25.48
C ASP A 27 -20.68 32.83 25.43
N ILE A 28 -19.45 32.42 25.15
CA ILE A 28 -19.08 31.01 25.02
C ILE A 28 -19.40 30.30 26.35
N PRO A 29 -20.25 29.24 26.35
CA PRO A 29 -20.59 28.50 27.57
C PRO A 29 -19.35 28.02 28.31
N GLN A 30 -19.37 28.03 29.65
CA GLN A 30 -18.22 27.63 30.48
C GLN A 30 -17.66 26.24 30.12
N ASP A 31 -18.50 25.33 29.66
CA ASP A 31 -18.12 24.00 29.20
C ASP A 31 -17.32 24.03 27.89
N MET A 32 -17.69 24.91 26.95
CA MET A 32 -16.91 25.17 25.73
C MET A 32 -15.59 25.89 26.05
N ARG A 33 -15.57 26.83 27.01
CA ARG A 33 -14.31 27.43 27.50
C ARG A 33 -13.37 26.38 28.11
N ARG A 34 -13.88 25.38 28.84
CA ARG A 34 -13.09 24.25 29.35
C ARG A 34 -12.55 23.33 28.25
N VAL A 35 -13.31 23.08 27.19
CA VAL A 35 -12.86 22.28 26.04
C VAL A 35 -11.83 23.04 25.20
N ILE A 36 -12.00 24.35 25.01
CA ILE A 36 -11.05 25.23 24.32
C ILE A 36 -9.77 25.39 25.15
N ALA A 37 -9.87 25.52 26.48
CA ALA A 37 -8.72 25.56 27.38
C ALA A 37 -7.95 24.22 27.42
N LYS A 38 -8.63 23.07 27.32
CA LYS A 38 -8.00 21.75 27.17
C LYS A 38 -7.41 21.49 25.77
N LYS A 39 -7.85 22.24 24.75
CA LYS A 39 -7.38 22.13 23.35
C LYS A 39 -6.35 23.18 22.95
N LYS A 40 -5.92 24.06 23.83
CA LYS A 40 -4.68 24.81 23.61
C LYS A 40 -3.54 23.83 23.80
N ALA A 41 -3.00 23.32 22.70
CA ALA A 41 -1.74 22.60 22.75
C ALA A 41 -0.69 23.54 23.35
N ASP A 42 -0.04 23.14 24.44
CA ASP A 42 0.97 23.95 25.15
C ASP A 42 2.10 24.44 24.23
N TYR A 43 2.28 23.77 23.09
CA TYR A 43 3.20 24.18 22.03
C TYR A 43 2.76 23.62 20.67
N VAL A 44 2.47 24.51 19.71
CA VAL A 44 2.25 24.17 18.30
C VAL A 44 3.62 24.08 17.63
N ALA A 45 3.93 22.94 17.02
CA ALA A 45 5.18 22.75 16.29
C ALA A 45 5.29 23.81 15.19
N GLN A 46 6.38 24.58 15.21
CA GLN A 46 6.63 25.63 14.23
C GLN A 46 7.64 25.09 13.21
N HIS A 47 7.40 25.39 11.94
CA HIS A 47 8.40 25.19 10.89
C HIS A 47 9.48 26.26 11.08
N LYS A 48 10.69 25.85 11.43
CA LYS A 48 11.86 26.73 11.51
C LYS A 48 12.75 26.50 10.30
N LEU A 49 13.46 27.53 9.87
CA LEU A 49 14.47 27.37 8.83
C LEU A 49 15.63 26.54 9.40
N CYS A 50 16.04 25.49 8.70
CA CYS A 50 17.13 24.64 9.15
C CYS A 50 18.48 25.28 8.75
N GLU A 51 19.27 25.71 9.72
CA GLU A 51 20.57 26.36 9.47
C GLU A 51 21.60 25.41 8.84
N ASN A 52 21.48 24.09 9.09
CA ASN A 52 22.39 23.06 8.56
C ASN A 52 21.82 22.34 7.33
N PHE A 53 20.88 22.95 6.59
CA PHE A 53 20.22 22.26 5.48
C PHE A 53 21.17 21.87 4.33
N ASP A 54 22.30 22.58 4.17
CA ASP A 54 23.27 22.29 3.11
C ASP A 54 23.87 20.88 3.21
N ASP A 55 23.98 20.31 4.41
CA ASP A 55 24.44 18.94 4.63
C ASP A 55 23.38 17.90 4.22
N TYR A 56 22.09 18.25 4.33
CA TYR A 56 20.96 17.36 4.08
C TYR A 56 20.45 17.43 2.65
N LYS A 57 20.61 18.56 1.97
CA LYS A 57 20.25 18.75 0.56
C LYS A 57 20.78 17.66 -0.38
N PRO A 58 22.07 17.25 -0.33
CA PRO A 58 22.56 16.15 -1.18
C PRO A 58 21.96 14.80 -0.81
N LEU A 59 21.59 14.57 0.45
CA LEU A 59 20.96 13.33 0.91
C LEU A 59 19.55 13.17 0.31
N PHE A 60 18.73 14.22 0.37
CA PHE A 60 17.40 14.21 -0.27
C PHE A 60 17.49 14.02 -1.78
N ALA A 61 18.41 14.74 -2.45
CA ALA A 61 18.63 14.57 -3.89
C ALA A 61 19.09 13.14 -4.25
N ARG A 62 19.91 12.52 -3.40
CA ARG A 62 20.32 11.12 -3.54
C ARG A 62 19.13 10.18 -3.38
N VAL A 63 18.31 10.33 -2.35
CA VAL A 63 17.13 9.48 -2.14
C VAL A 63 16.13 9.60 -3.29
N HIS A 64 15.87 10.81 -3.78
CA HIS A 64 15.05 11.02 -4.99
C HIS A 64 15.64 10.32 -6.22
N ARG A 65 16.97 10.39 -6.41
CA ARG A 65 17.64 9.65 -7.49
C ARG A 65 17.50 8.14 -7.31
N GLU A 66 17.68 7.63 -6.08
CA GLU A 66 17.58 6.21 -5.75
C GLU A 66 16.14 5.69 -5.90
N LEU A 67 15.13 6.50 -5.61
CA LEU A 67 13.71 6.21 -5.87
C LEU A 67 13.41 6.17 -7.37
N LYS A 68 13.93 7.15 -8.13
CA LYS A 68 13.79 7.18 -9.60
C LYS A 68 14.49 6.01 -10.28
N GLN A 69 15.64 5.59 -9.75
CA GLN A 69 16.38 4.41 -10.17
C GLN A 69 15.76 3.10 -9.67
N GLY A 70 14.69 3.15 -8.86
CA GLY A 70 14.02 2.01 -8.24
C GLY A 70 14.91 1.18 -7.30
N LEU A 71 16.03 1.75 -6.82
CA LEU A 71 16.87 1.14 -5.78
C LEU A 71 16.16 1.13 -4.41
N ARG A 72 15.23 2.07 -4.22
CA ARG A 72 14.30 2.15 -3.10
C ARG A 72 12.87 2.15 -3.63
N SER A 73 11.93 1.72 -2.81
CA SER A 73 10.51 1.77 -3.11
C SER A 73 9.76 2.53 -2.02
N LEU A 74 8.55 2.98 -2.33
CA LEU A 74 7.67 3.56 -1.32
C LEU A 74 6.82 2.46 -0.69
N VAL A 75 6.61 2.52 0.62
CA VAL A 75 5.74 1.59 1.36
C VAL A 75 4.68 2.42 2.07
N LYS A 76 3.42 2.07 1.87
CA LYS A 76 2.33 2.69 2.63
C LYS A 76 2.35 2.22 4.07
N ILE A 77 2.38 3.17 5.01
CA ILE A 77 2.43 2.86 6.45
C ILE A 77 1.02 2.63 6.99
N THR A 78 0.81 1.50 7.66
CA THR A 78 -0.40 1.20 8.42
C THR A 78 -0.35 1.77 9.84
N LYS A 79 -1.51 1.95 10.48
CA LYS A 79 -1.67 2.54 11.83
C LYS A 79 -0.77 1.89 12.91
N THR A 80 -0.40 0.62 12.73
CA THR A 80 0.41 -0.18 13.66
C THR A 80 1.92 -0.06 13.44
N ALA A 81 2.38 0.48 12.30
CA ALA A 81 3.80 0.52 11.98
C ALA A 81 4.55 1.54 12.85
N THR A 82 5.75 1.16 13.29
CA THR A 82 6.63 2.01 14.10
C THR A 82 7.53 2.82 13.19
N LEU A 83 7.55 4.14 13.39
CA LEU A 83 8.49 5.03 12.71
C LEU A 83 9.87 4.88 13.36
N SER A 84 10.93 4.89 12.55
CA SER A 84 12.30 4.65 13.00
C SER A 84 13.16 5.87 12.70
N GLU A 85 14.08 6.18 13.61
CA GLU A 85 15.11 7.21 13.41
C GLU A 85 15.96 6.91 12.17
N GLY A 86 16.43 7.95 11.50
CA GLY A 86 17.26 7.87 10.30
C GLY A 86 16.52 7.49 9.01
N ARG A 87 15.19 7.33 9.05
CA ARG A 87 14.38 6.97 7.87
C ARG A 87 13.72 8.17 7.21
N TYR A 88 13.46 8.02 5.91
CA TYR A 88 12.79 9.02 5.08
C TYR A 88 11.31 8.66 4.92
N TYR A 89 10.46 9.68 4.98
CA TYR A 89 9.02 9.57 4.83
C TYR A 89 8.51 10.66 3.88
N PHE A 90 7.40 10.41 3.20
CA PHE A 90 6.65 11.42 2.47
C PHE A 90 5.40 11.80 3.25
N VAL A 91 5.13 13.09 3.40
CA VAL A 91 3.88 13.60 3.99
C VAL A 91 3.41 14.79 3.15
N GLY A 92 2.17 14.75 2.67
CA GLY A 92 1.61 15.86 1.87
C GLY A 92 2.36 16.13 0.57
N GLY A 93 3.02 15.11 0.00
CA GLY A 93 3.83 15.24 -1.21
C GLY A 93 5.25 15.78 -1.00
N GLN A 94 5.65 16.08 0.24
CA GLN A 94 7.00 16.50 0.58
C GLN A 94 7.78 15.39 1.27
N MET A 95 9.06 15.23 0.93
CA MET A 95 9.96 14.30 1.63
C MET A 95 10.45 14.92 2.95
N LEU A 96 10.46 14.11 4.01
CA LEU A 96 11.00 14.43 5.33
C LEU A 96 11.95 13.32 5.80
N LEU A 97 13.00 13.72 6.51
CA LEU A 97 13.94 12.86 7.22
C LEU A 97 13.62 12.93 8.72
N LEU A 98 13.38 11.78 9.34
CA LEU A 98 13.25 11.67 10.79
C LEU A 98 14.64 11.49 11.40
N GLU A 99 15.30 12.58 11.77
CA GLU A 99 16.70 12.56 12.25
C GLU A 99 16.79 11.93 13.64
N LYS A 100 15.93 12.36 14.57
CA LYS A 100 15.98 11.92 15.98
C LYS A 100 14.60 11.86 16.61
N ILE A 101 14.36 10.84 17.42
CA ILE A 101 13.21 10.75 18.33
C ILE A 101 13.74 11.08 19.74
N GLY A 102 13.10 12.05 20.38
CA GLY A 102 13.41 12.44 21.76
C GLY A 102 12.90 11.42 22.77
N GLU A 103 12.89 11.81 24.05
CA GLU A 103 12.46 10.92 25.12
C GLU A 103 10.98 10.52 24.99
N LEU A 104 10.73 9.20 25.00
CA LEU A 104 9.39 8.63 24.95
C LEU A 104 8.65 8.92 26.26
N LYS A 105 7.74 9.89 26.21
CA LYS A 105 6.80 10.19 27.30
C LYS A 105 5.51 9.42 27.06
N LYS A 106 4.91 8.89 28.13
CA LYS A 106 3.57 8.28 28.03
C LYS A 106 2.56 9.40 27.79
N SER A 107 1.95 9.41 26.61
CA SER A 107 0.88 10.36 26.28
C SER A 107 -0.43 9.98 26.97
N SER A 108 -1.43 10.87 26.91
CA SER A 108 -2.77 10.71 27.54
C SER A 108 -3.49 9.41 27.16
N ASN A 109 -3.07 8.76 26.06
CA ASN A 109 -3.66 7.53 25.53
C ASN A 109 -2.83 6.27 25.83
N PHE A 110 -1.90 6.31 26.80
CA PHE A 110 -0.99 5.21 27.16
C PHE A 110 -0.04 4.75 26.04
N LEU A 111 -0.01 5.44 24.90
CA LEU A 111 0.94 5.22 23.83
C LEU A 111 2.20 6.06 24.06
N PRO A 112 3.40 5.53 23.77
CA PRO A 112 4.63 6.31 23.86
C PRO A 112 4.62 7.41 22.78
N ASP A 113 4.89 8.64 23.19
CA ASP A 113 4.96 9.82 22.33
C ASP A 113 6.23 10.60 22.66
N ALA A 114 6.89 11.11 21.64
CA ALA A 114 8.16 11.80 21.78
C ALA A 114 8.20 12.99 20.82
N ARG A 115 8.95 14.02 21.20
CA ARG A 115 9.31 15.11 20.28
C ARG A 115 10.27 14.55 19.24
N THR A 116 10.01 14.82 17.97
CA THR A 116 10.88 14.34 16.88
C THR A 116 11.54 15.52 16.21
N ARG A 117 12.77 15.36 15.72
CA ARG A 117 13.39 16.34 14.83
C ARG A 117 13.19 15.85 13.40
N CYS A 118 12.27 16.50 12.68
CA CYS A 118 11.98 16.21 11.28
C CYS A 118 12.58 17.31 10.40
N ILE A 119 13.39 16.92 9.42
CA ILE A 119 13.96 17.83 8.43
C ILE A 119 13.20 17.61 7.11
N TYR A 120 12.66 18.66 6.52
CA TYR A 120 11.93 18.61 5.26
C TYR A 120 12.84 18.98 4.08
N GLU A 121 12.52 18.46 2.89
CA GLU A 121 13.26 18.74 1.65
C GLU A 121 13.22 20.21 1.22
N ASN A 122 12.29 21.00 1.75
CA ASN A 122 12.18 22.43 1.50
C ASN A 122 13.08 23.30 2.41
N GLY A 123 13.94 22.68 3.22
CA GLY A 123 14.83 23.39 4.13
C GLY A 123 14.22 23.79 5.47
N THR A 124 13.02 23.33 5.78
CA THR A 124 12.41 23.55 7.10
C THR A 124 12.68 22.38 8.02
N GLU A 125 12.88 22.66 9.31
CA GLU A 125 12.82 21.67 10.37
C GLU A 125 11.56 21.86 11.22
N SER A 126 11.00 20.77 11.71
CA SER A 126 9.87 20.81 12.63
C SER A 126 10.05 19.81 13.75
N ASP A 127 9.65 20.23 14.94
CA ASP A 127 9.75 19.47 16.18
C ASP A 127 8.41 18.74 16.52
N ILE A 128 7.75 18.22 15.49
CA ILE A 128 6.44 17.59 15.63
C ILE A 128 6.49 16.40 16.59
N LEU A 129 5.36 16.14 17.26
CA LEU A 129 5.20 14.93 18.05
C LEU A 129 5.14 13.69 17.14
N LEU A 130 5.74 12.59 17.61
CA LEU A 130 5.77 11.31 16.91
C LEU A 130 4.36 10.83 16.52
N GLN A 131 3.37 11.04 17.40
CA GLN A 131 1.96 10.72 17.11
C GLN A 131 1.38 11.59 15.99
N THR A 132 1.74 12.87 15.90
CA THR A 132 1.30 13.77 14.83
C THR A 132 1.93 13.38 13.49
N LEU A 133 3.23 13.10 13.49
CA LEU A 133 3.92 12.55 12.31
C LEU A 133 3.27 11.26 11.84
N ARG A 134 3.03 10.31 12.76
CA ARG A 134 2.38 9.03 12.46
C ARG A 134 1.00 9.24 11.82
N LYS A 135 0.18 10.16 12.33
CA LYS A 135 -1.13 10.47 11.73
C LYS A 135 -1.00 11.00 10.31
N GLY A 136 -0.03 11.89 10.06
CA GLY A 136 0.23 12.44 8.73
C GLY A 136 0.71 11.37 7.75
N VAL A 137 1.69 10.55 8.15
CA VAL A 137 2.25 9.50 7.30
C VAL A 137 1.23 8.39 7.01
N VAL A 138 0.41 8.01 7.99
CA VAL A 138 -0.62 6.97 7.80
C VAL A 138 -1.81 7.46 6.96
N GLY A 139 -2.11 8.77 7.03
CA GLY A 139 -3.20 9.38 6.26
C GLY A 139 -2.88 9.41 4.77
N ASP A 140 -1.88 10.22 4.41
CA ASP A 140 -1.53 10.55 3.02
C ASP A 140 -0.03 10.42 2.72
N GLY A 141 0.71 9.71 3.57
CA GLY A 141 2.15 9.56 3.44
C GLY A 141 2.64 8.17 3.08
N TYR A 142 3.95 8.10 2.84
CA TYR A 142 4.67 6.89 2.47
C TYR A 142 5.98 6.80 3.27
N ALA A 143 6.44 5.60 3.60
CA ALA A 143 7.82 5.35 4.01
C ALA A 143 8.67 5.09 2.79
N VAL A 144 9.91 5.57 2.78
CA VAL A 144 10.92 5.14 1.82
C VAL A 144 11.59 3.88 2.39
N THR A 145 11.66 2.79 1.62
CA THR A 145 12.41 1.60 2.05
C THR A 145 13.89 1.91 2.18
N GLU A 146 14.59 1.15 3.00
CA GLU A 146 16.05 1.12 2.95
C GLU A 146 16.51 0.59 1.58
N LEU A 147 17.77 0.84 1.21
CA LEU A 147 18.34 0.24 0.01
C LEU A 147 18.12 -1.26 0.10
N GLN A 148 17.49 -1.86 -0.92
CA GLN A 148 17.53 -3.31 -1.07
C GLN A 148 19.01 -3.68 -1.11
N SER A 149 19.47 -4.36 -0.05
CA SER A 149 20.86 -4.75 0.09
C SER A 149 21.32 -5.42 -1.20
N GLU A 150 22.58 -5.20 -1.59
CA GLU A 150 23.19 -5.93 -2.69
C GLU A 150 23.01 -7.45 -2.56
N SER A 151 22.72 -7.99 -1.37
CA SER A 151 22.40 -9.40 -1.15
C SER A 151 21.19 -9.88 -1.95
N GLU A 152 20.12 -9.09 -2.13
CA GLU A 152 19.00 -9.46 -3.03
C GLU A 152 19.36 -9.29 -4.52
N ARG A 153 20.30 -8.39 -4.83
CA ARG A 153 20.85 -8.26 -6.20
C ARG A 153 21.87 -9.35 -6.54
N ARG A 154 22.59 -9.85 -5.54
CA ARG A 154 23.62 -10.90 -5.66
C ARG A 154 23.03 -12.29 -5.73
N PHE A 155 21.75 -12.49 -5.37
CA PHE A 155 21.07 -13.76 -5.66
C PHE A 155 20.85 -13.99 -7.15
N PHE A 156 20.97 -12.96 -8.00
CA PHE A 156 20.82 -13.10 -9.46
C PHE A 156 21.89 -12.35 -10.26
N GLY A 157 23.07 -12.17 -9.67
CA GLY A 157 24.29 -11.94 -10.42
C GLY A 157 24.79 -13.30 -10.91
N SER A 158 24.60 -13.57 -12.21
CA SER A 158 25.04 -14.79 -12.91
C SER A 158 24.54 -16.10 -12.28
N SER A 159 23.25 -16.38 -12.38
CA SER A 159 22.91 -17.77 -12.74
C SER A 159 23.50 -17.96 -14.14
N GLU A 160 24.62 -18.67 -14.21
CA GLU A 160 25.12 -19.25 -15.44
C GLU A 160 23.90 -19.84 -16.15
N ILE A 161 23.51 -19.22 -17.26
CA ILE A 161 22.54 -19.81 -18.19
C ILE A 161 23.24 -21.10 -18.62
N THR A 162 22.90 -22.21 -17.98
CA THR A 162 23.32 -23.52 -18.43
C THR A 162 22.79 -23.69 -19.85
N SER A 163 23.58 -24.31 -20.70
CA SER A 163 23.35 -24.47 -22.16
C SER A 163 22.06 -25.23 -22.52
N GLU A 164 21.21 -25.53 -21.54
CA GLU A 164 19.98 -26.30 -21.62
C GLU A 164 18.71 -25.42 -21.43
N ASP A 165 18.86 -24.14 -21.08
CA ASP A 165 17.73 -23.22 -20.91
C ASP A 165 17.30 -22.58 -22.25
N ASN A 166 16.13 -22.99 -22.75
CA ASN A 166 15.53 -22.42 -23.96
C ASN A 166 15.07 -20.97 -23.70
N VAL A 167 15.75 -20.00 -24.31
CA VAL A 167 15.33 -18.59 -24.33
C VAL A 167 13.91 -18.50 -24.87
N THR A 168 12.96 -18.10 -24.01
CA THR A 168 11.54 -18.03 -24.37
C THR A 168 11.14 -16.74 -25.08
N GLY A 169 11.94 -15.68 -24.95
CA GLY A 169 11.71 -14.43 -25.68
C GLY A 169 12.49 -13.22 -25.16
N TYR A 170 12.14 -12.06 -25.69
CA TYR A 170 12.75 -10.76 -25.49
C TYR A 170 11.69 -9.75 -25.07
N ILE A 171 11.90 -9.09 -23.94
CA ILE A 171 11.14 -7.89 -23.57
C ILE A 171 11.89 -6.69 -24.13
N TYR A 172 11.19 -5.83 -24.85
CA TYR A 172 11.78 -4.63 -25.45
C TYR A 172 11.11 -3.36 -24.94
N VAL A 173 11.92 -2.31 -24.82
CA VAL A 173 11.49 -0.95 -24.52
C VAL A 173 11.90 -0.04 -25.66
N LEU A 174 10.91 0.57 -26.32
CA LEU A 174 11.12 1.41 -27.49
C LEU A 174 10.69 2.84 -27.21
N SER A 175 11.39 3.80 -27.82
CA SER A 175 10.95 5.20 -27.89
C SER A 175 10.49 5.53 -29.30
N SER A 176 9.38 6.27 -29.43
CA SER A 176 8.95 6.80 -30.73
C SER A 176 9.91 7.89 -31.22
N LEU A 177 10.22 7.89 -32.51
CA LEU A 177 10.90 8.99 -33.21
C LEU A 177 9.92 9.80 -34.07
N SER A 178 8.62 9.77 -33.75
CA SER A 178 7.60 10.52 -34.47
C SER A 178 7.88 12.03 -34.44
N LEU A 179 7.63 12.69 -35.58
CA LEU A 179 7.75 14.14 -35.72
C LEU A 179 6.50 14.89 -35.23
N ASN A 180 5.44 14.17 -34.87
CA ASN A 180 4.21 14.77 -34.38
C ASN A 180 4.45 15.50 -33.03
N PRO A 181 4.16 16.82 -32.91
CA PRO A 181 4.35 17.58 -31.68
C PRO A 181 3.68 16.94 -30.46
N ALA A 182 2.51 16.33 -30.65
CA ALA A 182 1.76 15.68 -29.56
C ALA A 182 2.47 14.46 -28.96
N ILE A 183 3.38 13.81 -29.70
CA ILE A 183 4.16 12.64 -29.26
C ILE A 183 5.56 13.07 -28.83
N LYS A 184 6.16 14.00 -29.57
CA LYS A 184 7.53 14.48 -29.36
C LYS A 184 7.71 15.23 -28.04
N ASP A 185 6.70 15.98 -27.61
CA ASP A 185 6.78 16.79 -26.39
C ASP A 185 6.58 15.96 -25.12
N VAL A 186 6.15 14.70 -25.23
CA VAL A 186 5.89 13.81 -24.09
C VAL A 186 7.21 13.20 -23.62
N LYS A 187 7.70 13.64 -22.46
CA LYS A 187 8.88 13.05 -21.82
C LYS A 187 8.56 11.66 -21.28
N HIS A 188 9.54 10.75 -21.36
CA HIS A 188 9.44 9.38 -20.84
C HIS A 188 8.33 8.52 -21.46
N LEU A 189 7.98 8.78 -22.71
CA LEU A 189 7.07 7.95 -23.49
C LEU A 189 7.80 6.73 -24.03
N TYR A 190 7.43 5.55 -23.56
CA TYR A 190 7.99 4.29 -24.03
C TYR A 190 6.91 3.27 -24.38
N LYS A 191 7.20 2.47 -25.39
CA LYS A 191 6.46 1.27 -25.74
C LYS A 191 7.14 0.07 -25.12
N ILE A 192 6.40 -0.73 -24.35
CA ILE A 192 6.90 -1.94 -23.70
C ILE A 192 6.16 -3.12 -24.32
N GLY A 193 6.89 -4.10 -24.83
CA GLY A 193 6.31 -5.28 -25.45
C GLY A 193 7.20 -6.52 -25.30
N PHE A 194 6.63 -7.67 -25.64
CA PHE A 194 7.31 -8.95 -25.64
C PHE A 194 7.37 -9.52 -27.06
N SER A 195 8.50 -10.15 -27.43
CA SER A 195 8.62 -10.91 -28.68
C SER A 195 9.34 -12.23 -28.45
N THR A 196 8.90 -13.29 -29.12
CA THR A 196 9.65 -14.55 -29.19
C THR A 196 10.84 -14.45 -30.15
N ASN A 197 10.75 -13.58 -31.17
CA ASN A 197 11.79 -13.34 -32.16
C ASN A 197 12.71 -12.20 -31.72
N SER A 198 13.81 -11.99 -32.46
CA SER A 198 14.71 -10.86 -32.22
C SER A 198 13.94 -9.53 -32.29
N VAL A 199 14.29 -8.59 -31.41
CA VAL A 199 13.61 -7.28 -31.32
C VAL A 199 13.73 -6.53 -32.65
N GLU A 200 14.88 -6.66 -33.31
CA GLU A 200 15.20 -6.05 -34.60
C GLU A 200 14.24 -6.52 -35.70
N GLN A 201 13.93 -7.81 -35.75
CA GLN A 201 12.96 -8.36 -36.70
C GLN A 201 11.54 -7.88 -36.40
N ARG A 202 11.18 -7.73 -35.12
CA ARG A 202 9.84 -7.29 -34.71
C ARG A 202 9.56 -5.82 -35.03
N ILE A 203 10.60 -4.97 -35.06
CA ILE A 203 10.48 -3.54 -35.37
C ILE A 203 10.82 -3.18 -36.82
N ALA A 204 11.19 -4.15 -37.65
CA ALA A 204 11.63 -3.90 -39.02
C ALA A 204 10.60 -3.15 -39.89
N ASN A 205 9.31 -3.33 -39.59
CA ASN A 205 8.20 -2.66 -40.28
C ASN A 205 7.43 -1.68 -39.35
N ALA A 206 8.10 -1.15 -38.31
CA ALA A 206 7.43 -0.30 -37.32
C ALA A 206 6.84 0.99 -37.92
N GLU A 207 7.47 1.56 -38.95
CA GLU A 207 6.99 2.77 -39.62
C GLU A 207 5.61 2.60 -40.29
N ASN A 208 5.25 1.38 -40.69
CA ASN A 208 3.99 1.06 -41.37
C ASN A 208 3.00 0.30 -40.47
N GLU A 209 3.29 0.17 -39.16
CA GLU A 209 2.42 -0.52 -38.21
C GLU A 209 1.73 0.46 -37.25
N PRO A 210 0.38 0.50 -37.17
CA PRO A 210 -0.34 1.42 -36.29
C PRO A 210 0.04 1.26 -34.81
N THR A 211 0.44 0.06 -34.42
CA THR A 211 0.95 -0.29 -33.08
C THR A 211 2.20 0.50 -32.67
N TYR A 212 2.96 1.05 -33.62
CA TYR A 212 4.14 1.89 -33.41
C TYR A 212 3.92 3.36 -33.78
N LEU A 213 2.66 3.80 -33.89
CA LEU A 213 2.28 5.18 -34.19
C LEU A 213 2.64 5.64 -35.61
N MET A 214 2.73 4.72 -36.57
CA MET A 214 3.10 5.01 -37.96
C MET A 214 4.43 5.77 -38.05
N ALA A 215 5.38 5.42 -37.18
CA ALA A 215 6.63 6.15 -37.01
C ALA A 215 7.81 5.21 -36.73
N PRO A 216 9.03 5.60 -37.11
CA PRO A 216 10.22 4.86 -36.73
C PRO A 216 10.40 4.85 -35.21
N VAL A 217 10.94 3.74 -34.70
CA VAL A 217 11.16 3.51 -33.27
C VAL A 217 12.62 3.23 -32.99
N LYS A 218 13.09 3.61 -31.80
CA LYS A 218 14.44 3.35 -31.31
C LYS A 218 14.40 2.41 -30.13
N ILE A 219 15.24 1.36 -30.15
CA ILE A 219 15.44 0.47 -29.01
C ILE A 219 16.20 1.21 -27.91
N GLN A 220 15.60 1.28 -26.73
CA GLN A 220 16.19 1.88 -25.53
C GLN A 220 16.73 0.81 -24.59
N ALA A 221 16.00 -0.31 -24.45
CA ALA A 221 16.43 -1.46 -23.67
C ALA A 221 15.87 -2.75 -24.27
N SER A 222 16.62 -3.85 -24.11
CA SER A 222 16.17 -5.20 -24.42
C SER A 222 16.60 -6.17 -23.32
N TYR A 223 15.67 -7.02 -22.90
CA TYR A 223 15.85 -7.97 -21.82
C TYR A 223 15.55 -9.37 -22.34
N LYS A 224 16.52 -10.28 -22.18
CA LYS A 224 16.33 -11.69 -22.51
C LYS A 224 15.66 -12.38 -21.34
N VAL A 225 14.58 -13.13 -21.60
CA VAL A 225 13.84 -13.85 -20.55
C VAL A 225 13.65 -15.32 -20.91
N VAL A 226 13.73 -16.15 -19.87
CA VAL A 226 13.62 -17.62 -19.94
C VAL A 226 12.36 -18.04 -19.19
N ASN A 227 11.63 -19.02 -19.72
CA ASN A 227 10.40 -19.58 -19.16
C ASN A 227 9.30 -18.54 -18.81
N MET A 228 9.21 -17.45 -19.56
CA MET A 228 8.21 -16.39 -19.34
C MET A 228 6.97 -16.61 -20.22
N ASN A 229 5.77 -16.47 -19.64
CA ASN A 229 4.52 -16.46 -20.40
C ASN A 229 4.23 -15.04 -20.90
N SER A 230 4.20 -14.85 -22.22
CA SER A 230 4.00 -13.54 -22.87
C SER A 230 2.69 -12.87 -22.46
N GLN A 231 1.60 -13.64 -22.43
CA GLN A 231 0.27 -13.12 -22.12
C GLN A 231 0.18 -12.66 -20.67
N LYS A 232 0.74 -13.44 -19.73
CA LYS A 232 0.80 -13.03 -18.31
C LYS A 232 1.66 -11.79 -18.10
N PHE A 233 2.77 -11.67 -18.84
CA PHE A 233 3.62 -10.49 -18.79
C PHE A 233 2.88 -9.23 -19.25
N GLU A 234 2.22 -9.31 -20.41
CA GLU A 234 1.42 -8.22 -20.95
C GLU A 234 0.30 -7.82 -19.98
N ASP A 235 -0.46 -8.79 -19.46
CA ASP A 235 -1.51 -8.53 -18.48
C ASP A 235 -1.01 -7.80 -17.23
N LEU A 236 0.16 -8.19 -16.70
CA LEU A 236 0.78 -7.57 -15.53
C LEU A 236 1.24 -6.13 -15.82
N ILE A 237 1.92 -5.91 -16.94
CA ILE A 237 2.38 -4.59 -17.37
C ILE A 237 1.18 -3.67 -17.59
N HIS A 238 0.18 -4.14 -18.36
CA HIS A 238 -1.03 -3.38 -18.61
C HIS A 238 -1.76 -3.05 -17.31
N GLN A 239 -1.92 -4.01 -16.39
CA GLN A 239 -2.57 -3.75 -15.11
C GLN A 239 -1.80 -2.73 -14.26
N LEU A 240 -0.48 -2.81 -14.22
CA LEU A 240 0.37 -1.97 -13.37
C LEU A 240 0.52 -0.54 -13.93
N LEU A 241 0.62 -0.41 -15.26
CA LEU A 241 0.84 0.86 -15.96
C LEU A 241 -0.42 1.46 -16.59
N LYS A 242 -1.60 0.83 -16.43
CA LYS A 242 -2.90 1.38 -16.84
C LYS A 242 -3.09 2.86 -16.48
N PRO A 243 -2.72 3.34 -15.27
CA PRO A 243 -2.93 4.75 -14.89
C PRO A 243 -2.08 5.75 -15.68
N VAL A 244 -1.01 5.29 -16.34
CA VAL A 244 -0.07 6.12 -17.12
C VAL A 244 0.02 5.68 -18.57
N GLN A 245 -0.99 4.97 -19.04
CA GLN A 245 -1.14 4.62 -20.44
C GLN A 245 -1.38 5.88 -21.27
N PHE A 246 -0.59 6.03 -22.33
CA PHE A 246 -0.72 7.14 -23.27
C PHE A 246 -1.82 6.82 -24.28
N GLN A 247 -2.92 7.57 -24.25
CA GLN A 247 -4.02 7.41 -25.19
C GLN A 247 -3.74 8.26 -26.44
N VAL A 248 -3.56 7.59 -27.57
CA VAL A 248 -3.37 8.21 -28.87
C VAL A 248 -4.12 7.42 -29.92
N SER A 249 -4.80 8.13 -30.82
CA SER A 249 -5.41 7.55 -32.01
C SER A 249 -4.49 7.81 -33.21
N VAL A 250 -4.22 6.76 -33.98
CA VAL A 250 -3.52 6.85 -35.26
C VAL A 250 -4.36 6.24 -36.36
N PHE A 251 -4.28 6.80 -37.55
CA PHE A 251 -4.97 6.27 -38.72
C PHE A 251 -3.98 5.42 -39.53
N ASP A 252 -4.42 4.26 -40.00
CA ASP A 252 -3.66 3.48 -40.97
C ASP A 252 -3.71 4.13 -42.37
N ASP A 253 -2.94 3.58 -43.31
CA ASP A 253 -2.94 4.02 -44.71
C ASP A 253 -4.32 3.89 -45.40
N ASN A 254 -5.24 3.11 -44.82
CA ASN A 254 -6.60 2.91 -45.29
C ASN A 254 -7.63 3.83 -44.60
N GLY A 255 -7.20 4.72 -43.70
CA GLY A 255 -8.07 5.64 -42.95
C GLY A 255 -8.81 5.00 -41.78
N VAL A 256 -8.43 3.80 -41.33
CA VAL A 256 -8.98 3.13 -40.16
C VAL A 256 -8.30 3.65 -38.90
N GLU A 257 -9.11 4.04 -37.90
CA GLU A 257 -8.60 4.51 -36.61
C GLU A 257 -8.16 3.32 -35.72
N HIS A 258 -6.92 3.38 -35.25
CA HIS A 258 -6.32 2.42 -34.33
C HIS A 258 -5.81 3.12 -33.07
N GLN A 259 -6.03 2.50 -31.91
CA GLN A 259 -5.56 2.99 -30.61
C GLN A 259 -4.60 1.98 -29.97
N PRO A 260 -3.28 2.19 -30.06
CA PRO A 260 -2.32 1.30 -29.45
C PRO A 260 -2.30 1.45 -27.93
N GLN A 261 -2.41 0.31 -27.24
CA GLN A 261 -2.50 0.26 -25.77
C GLN A 261 -1.15 0.07 -25.07
N GLU A 262 -0.07 -0.12 -25.81
CA GLU A 262 1.23 -0.53 -25.29
C GLU A 262 2.19 0.65 -25.03
N TRP A 263 1.69 1.89 -25.06
CA TRP A 263 2.48 3.09 -24.82
C TRP A 263 2.23 3.64 -23.42
N PHE A 264 3.30 3.89 -22.67
CA PHE A 264 3.24 4.31 -21.27
C PHE A 264 4.19 5.48 -21.00
N VAL A 265 3.77 6.41 -20.13
CA VAL A 265 4.58 7.53 -19.67
C VAL A 265 5.24 7.15 -18.34
N VAL A 266 6.46 6.60 -18.41
CA VAL A 266 7.18 6.04 -17.25
C VAL A 266 8.69 6.25 -17.42
N PRO A 267 9.44 6.72 -16.40
CA PRO A 267 10.89 6.81 -16.50
C PRO A 267 11.55 5.45 -16.77
N LEU A 268 12.52 5.42 -17.69
CA LEU A 268 13.23 4.19 -18.08
C LEU A 268 13.77 3.38 -16.89
N PRO A 269 14.39 3.99 -15.85
CA PRO A 269 14.92 3.20 -14.74
C PRO A 269 13.83 2.51 -13.92
N VAL A 270 12.60 3.04 -13.90
CA VAL A 270 11.47 2.40 -13.24
C VAL A 270 10.97 1.22 -14.07
N VAL A 271 10.97 1.34 -15.40
CA VAL A 271 10.65 0.24 -16.32
C VAL A 271 11.62 -0.93 -16.08
N ASP A 272 12.91 -0.64 -15.95
CA ASP A 272 13.93 -1.66 -15.68
C ASP A 272 13.64 -2.43 -14.38
N VAL A 273 13.27 -1.71 -13.31
CA VAL A 273 12.92 -2.32 -12.03
C VAL A 273 11.59 -3.08 -12.09
N ILE A 274 10.60 -2.58 -12.85
CA ILE A 274 9.35 -3.31 -13.09
C ILE A 274 9.65 -4.65 -13.76
N ILE A 275 10.45 -4.64 -14.83
CA ILE A 275 10.83 -5.85 -15.56
C ILE A 275 11.57 -6.82 -14.62
N GLN A 276 12.53 -6.32 -13.84
CA GLN A 276 13.23 -7.13 -12.84
C GLN A 276 12.27 -7.77 -11.82
N LYS A 277 11.32 -7.01 -11.28
CA LYS A 277 10.34 -7.51 -10.31
C LYS A 277 9.31 -8.47 -10.93
N ILE A 278 9.03 -8.36 -12.24
CA ILE A 278 8.18 -9.32 -12.96
C ILE A 278 8.92 -10.64 -13.16
N VAL A 279 10.20 -10.59 -13.54
CA VAL A 279 11.05 -11.79 -13.68
C VAL A 279 11.21 -12.53 -12.35
N ASP A 280 11.36 -11.79 -11.25
CA ASP A 280 11.42 -12.33 -9.87
C ASP A 280 10.02 -12.73 -9.32
N GLY A 281 8.93 -12.39 -10.02
CA GLY A 281 7.55 -12.66 -9.58
C GLY A 281 7.07 -11.83 -8.38
N SER A 282 7.93 -11.00 -7.77
CA SER A 282 7.59 -10.16 -6.62
C SER A 282 6.72 -8.95 -6.98
N ILE A 283 6.52 -8.65 -8.28
CA ILE A 283 5.69 -7.54 -8.78
C ILE A 283 4.25 -7.54 -8.27
N VAL A 284 3.68 -8.71 -7.93
CA VAL A 284 2.29 -8.85 -7.46
C VAL A 284 2.04 -7.99 -6.20
N GLY A 285 3.08 -7.73 -5.42
CA GLY A 285 3.08 -6.87 -4.25
C GLY A 285 3.32 -5.38 -4.54
N TYR A 286 3.34 -4.91 -5.79
CA TYR A 286 3.68 -3.53 -6.14
C TYR A 286 2.63 -2.87 -7.04
N THR A 287 2.54 -1.55 -6.95
CA THR A 287 1.71 -0.68 -7.79
C THR A 287 2.52 0.55 -8.20
N TYR A 288 2.31 1.07 -9.41
CA TYR A 288 2.99 2.28 -9.85
C TYR A 288 2.29 3.54 -9.32
N ASN A 289 3.04 4.50 -8.80
CA ASN A 289 2.53 5.79 -8.35
C ASN A 289 2.89 6.89 -9.37
N PRO A 290 1.92 7.41 -10.15
CA PRO A 290 2.17 8.40 -11.19
C PRO A 290 2.69 9.74 -10.66
N LYS A 291 2.32 10.13 -9.43
CA LYS A 291 2.70 11.43 -8.86
C LYS A 291 4.17 11.48 -8.43
N LEU A 292 4.69 10.35 -7.98
CA LEU A 292 6.06 10.21 -7.46
C LEU A 292 6.98 9.48 -8.43
N GLU A 293 6.45 9.05 -9.59
CA GLU A 293 7.18 8.33 -10.64
C GLU A 293 7.96 7.12 -10.12
N CYS A 294 7.38 6.35 -9.21
CA CYS A 294 8.06 5.23 -8.56
C CYS A 294 7.11 4.08 -8.17
N LEU A 295 7.69 2.92 -7.86
CA LEU A 295 6.94 1.76 -7.37
C LEU A 295 6.58 1.92 -5.88
N GLU A 296 5.31 1.71 -5.59
CA GLU A 296 4.74 1.59 -4.25
C GLU A 296 4.51 0.11 -3.95
N LYS A 297 5.11 -0.40 -2.87
CA LYS A 297 4.85 -1.74 -2.37
C LYS A 297 3.49 -1.76 -1.68
N ARG A 298 2.56 -2.50 -2.25
CA ARG A 298 1.31 -2.89 -1.61
C ARG A 298 1.58 -3.99 -0.61
N ILE A 299 1.20 -3.77 0.64
CA ILE A 299 1.06 -4.87 1.60
C ILE A 299 -0.14 -5.68 1.15
N VAL A 300 0.10 -6.68 0.28
CA VAL A 300 -0.91 -7.63 -0.13
C VAL A 300 -1.12 -8.55 1.06
N LYS A 301 -2.30 -8.46 1.67
CA LYS A 301 -2.73 -9.36 2.73
C LYS A 301 -2.70 -10.77 2.17
N GLU A 302 -2.10 -11.71 2.89
CA GLU A 302 -2.30 -13.14 2.61
C GLU A 302 -3.80 -13.42 2.70
N LYS A 303 -4.46 -13.52 1.56
CA LYS A 303 -5.83 -14.03 1.49
C LYS A 303 -5.73 -15.54 1.61
N SER A 304 -6.67 -16.11 2.36
CA SER A 304 -6.83 -17.57 2.44
C SER A 304 -6.85 -18.17 1.03
N THR A 305 -5.89 -19.03 0.74
CA THR A 305 -5.78 -19.79 -0.52
C THR A 305 -6.44 -21.16 -0.40
N PHE A 306 -6.86 -21.57 0.80
CA PHE A 306 -7.51 -22.86 1.02
C PHE A 306 -8.96 -22.85 0.52
N ASP A 307 -9.28 -23.76 -0.41
CA ASP A 307 -10.63 -23.94 -0.90
C ASP A 307 -11.50 -24.61 0.17
N THR A 308 -12.49 -23.87 0.69
CA THR A 308 -13.46 -24.38 1.67
C THR A 308 -14.78 -24.82 1.03
N THR A 309 -14.85 -24.89 -0.31
CA THR A 309 -16.09 -25.24 -1.02
C THR A 309 -16.58 -26.63 -0.60
N GLY A 310 -17.80 -26.70 -0.04
CA GLY A 310 -18.39 -27.94 0.48
C GLY A 310 -18.13 -28.23 1.97
N MET A 311 -17.27 -27.47 2.65
CA MET A 311 -17.00 -27.64 4.09
C MET A 311 -17.90 -26.73 4.95
N LYS A 312 -18.46 -27.28 6.03
CA LYS A 312 -19.08 -26.49 7.10
C LYS A 312 -18.01 -25.97 8.05
N VAL A 313 -17.64 -24.70 7.88
CA VAL A 313 -16.61 -24.05 8.70
C VAL A 313 -17.23 -23.24 9.85
N LEU A 314 -16.80 -23.50 11.08
CA LEU A 314 -17.17 -22.74 12.27
C LEU A 314 -16.15 -21.63 12.53
N THR A 315 -16.60 -20.39 12.71
CA THR A 315 -15.71 -19.27 13.06
C THR A 315 -15.72 -18.99 14.57
N LEU A 316 -14.54 -18.99 15.19
CA LEU A 316 -14.33 -18.73 16.62
C LEU A 316 -13.18 -17.73 16.85
N ASN A 317 -13.36 -16.87 17.86
CA ASN A 317 -12.27 -16.05 18.39
C ASN A 317 -11.60 -16.79 19.56
N ILE A 318 -10.27 -16.70 19.65
CA ILE A 318 -9.47 -17.35 20.68
C ILE A 318 -8.39 -16.39 21.20
N LYS A 319 -7.94 -16.60 22.44
CA LYS A 319 -6.81 -15.85 23.01
C LYS A 319 -5.50 -16.32 22.36
N LYS A 320 -4.54 -15.40 22.21
CA LYS A 320 -3.20 -15.65 21.65
C LYS A 320 -2.51 -16.88 22.27
N MET A 321 -2.54 -17.01 23.60
CA MET A 321 -1.93 -18.16 24.31
C MET A 321 -2.44 -19.53 23.79
N TYR A 322 -3.76 -19.70 23.63
CA TYR A 322 -4.34 -20.96 23.18
C TYR A 322 -4.17 -21.16 21.68
N PHE A 323 -4.12 -20.07 20.91
CA PHE A 323 -3.78 -20.14 19.48
C PHE A 323 -2.37 -20.71 19.29
N ASP A 324 -1.39 -20.19 20.05
CA ASP A 324 -0.01 -20.65 20.00
C ASP A 324 0.11 -22.11 20.47
N GLU A 325 -0.69 -22.55 21.44
CA GLU A 325 -0.76 -23.96 21.87
C GLU A 325 -1.34 -24.89 20.80
N ILE A 326 -2.36 -24.45 20.07
CA ILE A 326 -2.92 -25.21 18.93
C ILE A 326 -1.87 -25.33 17.83
N MET A 327 -1.15 -24.24 17.54
CA MET A 327 -0.06 -24.25 16.54
C MET A 327 1.09 -25.17 16.93
N LYS A 328 1.39 -25.27 18.23
CA LYS A 328 2.41 -26.18 18.76
C LYS A 328 1.91 -27.63 18.88
N GLY A 329 0.63 -27.89 18.64
CA GLY A 329 0.01 -29.21 18.80
C GLY A 329 -0.14 -29.65 20.27
N THR A 330 0.08 -28.77 21.24
CA THR A 330 -0.09 -29.07 22.66
C THR A 330 -1.56 -28.99 23.09
N LYS A 331 -2.40 -28.32 22.29
CA LYS A 331 -3.84 -28.23 22.49
C LYS A 331 -4.58 -28.87 21.32
N ASP A 332 -5.24 -29.97 21.59
CA ASP A 332 -5.98 -30.81 20.65
C ASP A 332 -7.50 -30.74 20.86
N ILE A 333 -7.98 -30.16 21.97
CA ILE A 333 -9.41 -30.02 22.26
C ILE A 333 -9.76 -28.56 22.53
N GLU A 334 -10.78 -28.06 21.84
CA GLU A 334 -11.39 -26.75 22.08
C GLU A 334 -12.82 -26.91 22.60
N TYR A 335 -13.14 -26.29 23.74
CA TYR A 335 -14.48 -26.40 24.34
C TYR A 335 -15.24 -25.07 24.29
N ARG A 336 -16.56 -25.14 24.13
CA ARG A 336 -17.47 -23.98 24.13
C ARG A 336 -18.72 -24.26 24.94
N GLN A 337 -18.92 -23.47 26.00
CA GLN A 337 -20.14 -23.54 26.80
C GLN A 337 -21.37 -23.15 25.97
N LEU A 338 -22.42 -23.97 26.04
CA LEU A 338 -23.70 -23.68 25.42
C LEU A 338 -24.45 -22.64 26.24
N LYS A 339 -24.47 -21.41 25.74
CA LYS A 339 -25.37 -20.35 26.22
C LYS A 339 -26.62 -20.30 25.36
N GLN A 340 -27.76 -19.88 25.94
CA GLN A 340 -29.02 -19.70 25.20
C GLN A 340 -28.84 -18.86 23.92
N THR A 341 -28.04 -17.79 24.00
CA THR A 341 -27.73 -16.89 22.86
C THR A 341 -26.93 -17.55 21.74
N THR A 342 -26.18 -18.61 22.04
CA THR A 342 -25.30 -19.31 21.09
C THR A 342 -25.79 -20.72 20.77
N LEU A 343 -26.96 -21.10 21.28
CA LEU A 343 -27.47 -22.47 21.23
C LEU A 343 -27.66 -22.94 19.79
N ASN A 344 -28.23 -22.09 18.93
CA ASN A 344 -28.46 -22.37 17.51
C ASN A 344 -27.16 -22.36 16.68
N LYS A 345 -26.06 -21.84 17.22
CA LYS A 345 -24.75 -21.88 16.55
C LYS A 345 -24.14 -23.28 16.63
N TYR A 346 -24.39 -24.01 17.71
CA TYR A 346 -23.78 -25.31 17.97
C TYR A 346 -24.75 -26.49 17.91
N THR A 347 -26.06 -26.21 17.93
CA THR A 347 -27.13 -27.22 17.86
C THR A 347 -28.17 -26.83 16.83
N TYR A 348 -28.91 -27.81 16.34
CA TYR A 348 -30.13 -27.60 15.56
C TYR A 348 -31.27 -28.43 16.17
N LEU A 349 -32.51 -27.98 15.96
CA LEU A 349 -33.71 -28.73 16.32
C LEU A 349 -34.12 -29.55 15.10
N ASP A 350 -34.38 -30.84 15.30
CA ASP A 350 -35.05 -31.65 14.28
C ASP A 350 -36.57 -31.53 14.50
N GLU A 351 -37.26 -31.04 13.48
CA GLU A 351 -38.71 -30.81 13.52
C GLU A 351 -39.51 -32.13 13.57
N SER A 352 -38.87 -33.24 13.20
CA SER A 352 -39.51 -34.56 13.10
C SER A 352 -39.66 -35.24 14.46
N ASP A 353 -38.71 -35.04 15.37
CA ASP A 353 -38.69 -35.67 16.69
C ASP A 353 -38.67 -34.67 17.86
N GLY A 354 -38.58 -33.36 17.56
CA GLY A 354 -38.53 -32.28 18.54
C GLY A 354 -37.25 -32.25 19.38
N LYS A 355 -36.23 -33.04 19.03
CA LYS A 355 -34.96 -33.13 19.78
C LYS A 355 -33.92 -32.19 19.18
N ARG A 356 -32.95 -31.80 20.03
CA ARG A 356 -31.79 -30.99 19.61
C ARG A 356 -30.57 -31.87 19.39
N TYR A 357 -29.93 -31.69 18.24
CA TYR A 357 -28.72 -32.38 17.85
C TYR A 357 -27.54 -31.41 17.71
N LEU A 358 -26.32 -31.92 17.92
CA LEU A 358 -25.10 -31.15 17.70
C LEU A 358 -24.89 -30.90 16.21
N ARG A 359 -24.55 -29.66 15.87
CA ARG A 359 -24.21 -29.29 14.49
C ARG A 359 -22.79 -29.76 14.20
N ARG A 360 -22.65 -30.61 13.18
CA ARG A 360 -21.34 -31.04 12.70
C ARG A 360 -20.67 -29.97 11.87
N TYR A 361 -19.38 -29.78 12.11
CA TYR A 361 -18.49 -28.86 11.42
C TYR A 361 -17.25 -29.63 10.98
N ASP A 362 -16.77 -29.37 9.77
CA ASP A 362 -15.60 -30.06 9.19
C ASP A 362 -14.29 -29.36 9.57
N ALA A 363 -14.35 -28.05 9.83
CA ALA A 363 -13.22 -27.26 10.26
C ALA A 363 -13.65 -26.07 11.14
N ILE A 364 -12.71 -25.58 11.95
CA ILE A 364 -12.84 -24.36 12.72
C ILE A 364 -11.82 -23.35 12.21
N ARG A 365 -12.29 -22.14 11.89
CA ARG A 365 -11.44 -20.98 11.67
C ARG A 365 -11.30 -20.20 12.97
N PHE A 366 -10.11 -20.26 13.56
CA PHE A 366 -9.73 -19.50 14.74
C PHE A 366 -9.21 -18.12 14.35
N PHE A 367 -9.56 -17.11 15.14
CA PHE A 367 -9.07 -15.74 14.98
C PHE A 367 -8.54 -15.18 16.30
N VAL A 368 -7.39 -14.51 16.26
CA VAL A 368 -6.79 -13.85 17.43
C VAL A 368 -7.17 -12.37 17.45
N GLY A 369 -8.12 -12.02 18.31
CA GLY A 369 -8.60 -10.64 18.47
C GLY A 369 -9.63 -10.18 17.42
N TYR A 370 -9.87 -8.86 17.39
CA TYR A 370 -10.97 -8.24 16.62
C TYR A 370 -10.49 -7.29 15.52
N HIS A 371 -9.18 -7.20 15.27
CA HIS A 371 -8.62 -6.33 14.24
C HIS A 371 -8.76 -6.93 12.84
N LYS A 372 -8.69 -6.09 11.80
CA LYS A 372 -8.86 -6.54 10.40
C LYS A 372 -7.71 -7.41 9.88
N ASP A 373 -6.51 -7.27 10.46
CA ASP A 373 -5.28 -8.00 10.07
C ASP A 373 -4.88 -8.99 11.16
N ARG A 374 -5.88 -9.67 11.71
CA ARG A 374 -5.73 -10.61 12.82
C ARG A 374 -5.20 -11.95 12.32
N GLU A 375 -4.37 -12.56 13.15
CA GLU A 375 -3.91 -13.93 12.93
C GLU A 375 -5.10 -14.87 12.87
N SER A 376 -5.04 -15.83 11.95
CA SER A 376 -6.08 -16.84 11.83
C SER A 376 -5.51 -18.19 11.46
N ALA A 377 -6.23 -19.23 11.85
CA ALA A 377 -5.89 -20.60 11.51
C ALA A 377 -7.15 -21.36 11.13
N LEU A 378 -7.10 -22.13 10.05
CA LEU A 378 -8.11 -23.11 9.72
C LEU A 378 -7.63 -24.47 10.22
N VAL A 379 -8.41 -25.09 11.11
CA VAL A 379 -8.06 -26.36 11.75
C VAL A 379 -9.18 -27.35 11.51
N GLN A 380 -8.84 -28.55 11.07
CA GLN A 380 -9.81 -29.63 10.86
C GLN A 380 -10.46 -30.05 12.17
N VAL A 381 -11.74 -30.42 12.13
CA VAL A 381 -12.44 -31.05 13.27
C VAL A 381 -12.53 -32.54 13.01
N LYS A 382 -11.97 -33.35 13.90
CA LYS A 382 -12.03 -34.82 13.84
C LYS A 382 -13.31 -35.35 14.45
N ASP A 383 -13.69 -34.80 15.59
CA ASP A 383 -14.86 -35.25 16.34
C ASP A 383 -15.48 -34.11 17.16
N ILE A 384 -16.76 -34.25 17.48
CA ILE A 384 -17.53 -33.28 18.25
C ILE A 384 -18.34 -34.03 19.30
N THR A 385 -18.03 -33.76 20.56
CA THR A 385 -18.70 -34.37 21.71
C THR A 385 -19.39 -33.30 22.55
N TYR A 386 -20.32 -33.73 23.39
CA TYR A 386 -21.01 -32.85 24.34
C TYR A 386 -20.84 -33.39 25.74
N ASN A 387 -20.32 -32.54 26.63
CA ASN A 387 -20.02 -32.90 28.00
C ASN A 387 -20.43 -31.75 28.93
N ALA A 388 -21.24 -32.07 29.96
CA ALA A 388 -21.60 -31.17 31.05
C ALA A 388 -21.99 -29.72 30.66
N GLY A 389 -22.75 -29.52 29.57
CA GLY A 389 -23.18 -28.18 29.12
C GLY A 389 -22.22 -27.48 28.16
N ALA A 390 -21.14 -28.13 27.73
CA ALA A 390 -20.18 -27.64 26.77
C ALA A 390 -20.05 -28.58 25.56
N VAL A 391 -19.78 -27.99 24.39
CA VAL A 391 -19.41 -28.72 23.17
C VAL A 391 -17.90 -28.75 23.09
N GLU A 392 -17.34 -29.94 22.92
CA GLU A 392 -15.92 -30.18 22.76
C GLU A 392 -15.63 -30.50 21.29
N TYR A 393 -14.66 -29.81 20.72
CA TYR A 393 -14.19 -29.99 19.36
C TYR A 393 -12.80 -30.61 19.42
N HIS A 394 -12.68 -31.84 18.94
CA HIS A 394 -11.40 -32.52 18.79
C HIS A 394 -10.74 -32.04 17.51
N LEU A 395 -9.66 -31.28 17.66
CA LEU A 395 -8.91 -30.64 16.60
C LEU A 395 -7.97 -31.62 15.92
N GLY A 396 -7.88 -31.50 14.60
CA GLY A 396 -7.04 -32.31 13.73
C GLY A 396 -5.90 -31.52 13.12
N LEU A 397 -5.70 -31.72 11.82
CA LEU A 397 -4.64 -31.06 11.08
C LEU A 397 -4.91 -29.56 10.93
N ILE A 398 -3.84 -28.77 10.97
CA ILE A 398 -3.88 -27.34 10.64
C ILE A 398 -3.86 -27.26 9.11
N LEU A 399 -4.98 -26.81 8.53
CA LEU A 399 -5.20 -26.74 7.08
C LEU A 399 -4.63 -25.45 6.48
N GLU A 400 -4.65 -24.36 7.24
CA GLU A 400 -4.15 -23.05 6.81
C GLU A 400 -3.76 -22.20 8.02
N VAL A 401 -2.69 -21.43 7.89
CA VAL A 401 -2.28 -20.40 8.86
C VAL A 401 -2.09 -19.08 8.13
N LEU A 402 -2.75 -18.04 8.61
CA LEU A 402 -2.54 -16.66 8.17
C LEU A 402 -1.94 -15.88 9.34
N ASN A 403 -0.68 -15.52 9.21
CA ASN A 403 0.03 -14.76 10.22
C ASN A 403 -0.21 -13.26 10.05
N LYS A 404 0.02 -12.51 11.13
CA LYS A 404 -0.02 -11.05 11.08
C LYS A 404 1.17 -10.56 10.24
N SER A 405 0.90 -10.03 9.05
CA SER A 405 1.88 -9.36 8.20
C SER A 405 2.43 -8.08 8.82
#